data_AF-A0A816XMX7-F1
#
_entry.id   AF-A0A816XMX7-F1
#
_cell.length_a   1.000
_cell.length_b   1.000
_cell.length_c   1.000
_cell.angle_alpha   90.00
_cell.angle_beta   90.00
_cell.angle_gamma   90.00
#
_symmetry.space_group_name_H-M   'P 1'
#
loop_
_entity.id
_entity.type
_entity.pdbx_description
1 polymer ?
#
loop_
_entity_poly.entity_id
_entity_poly.type
_entity_poly.pdbx_seq_one_letter_code
_entity_poly.pdbx_strand_id
1 'polypeptide(L)'
;METWPVEVVRAFNRSKFSRDETKHYELVVYKPIPSILQEGPQCGIVALAMAMNLHPCNNATVQNIFEKAKELLYTIQGELFDARVIPNLCQQFNVKAILHRWANITDLIECLKSSHVCLVPYDSDANHEPCLKKGHRAHWLLAHGYLKEIASSSSNDYDLVLVQHGKSKFLGAFSLMDLFQSNAQLIEADPKRRNGSDYCVPPDGSLHDTLCNLFIAI
;
A
#
# COMPACT_ATOMS: atom_id res chain seq x y z
N MET A 1 -25.98 6.52 15.33
CA MET A 1 -24.54 6.64 15.07
C MET A 1 -24.04 5.23 14.81
N GLU A 2 -23.77 4.89 13.55
CA GLU A 2 -23.08 3.64 13.24
C GLU A 2 -21.72 3.68 13.93
N THR A 3 -21.52 2.77 14.89
CA THR A 3 -20.28 2.69 15.65
C THR A 3 -19.24 2.07 14.74
N TRP A 4 -18.37 2.90 14.16
CA TRP A 4 -17.18 2.42 13.45
C TRP A 4 -16.42 1.41 14.33
N PRO A 5 -15.76 0.41 13.72
CA PRO A 5 -14.88 -0.49 14.47
C PRO A 5 -13.84 0.30 15.28
N VAL A 6 -13.50 -0.20 16.47
CA VAL A 6 -12.65 0.52 17.44
C VAL A 6 -11.29 0.89 16.86
N GLU A 7 -10.72 0.03 16.02
CA GLU A 7 -9.46 0.28 15.33
C GLU A 7 -9.56 1.37 14.26
N VAL A 8 -10.72 1.52 13.60
CA VAL A 8 -10.99 2.60 12.65
C VAL A 8 -11.09 3.93 13.39
N VAL A 9 -11.83 3.98 14.51
CA VAL A 9 -11.89 5.17 15.37
C VAL A 9 -10.48 5.58 15.84
N ARG A 10 -9.67 4.61 16.29
CA ARG A 10 -8.29 4.87 16.71
C ARG A 10 -7.40 5.34 15.57
N ALA A 11 -7.54 4.77 14.38
CA ALA A 11 -6.80 5.18 13.19
C ALA A 11 -7.16 6.62 12.79
N PHE A 12 -8.46 6.92 12.72
CA PHE A 12 -8.97 8.26 12.43
C PHE A 12 -8.45 9.28 13.43
N ASN A 13 -8.56 9.02 14.74
CA ASN A 13 -8.11 9.94 15.79
C ASN A 13 -6.61 10.26 15.72
N ARG A 14 -5.78 9.36 15.18
CA ARG A 14 -4.35 9.60 14.94
C ARG A 14 -4.04 10.34 13.64
N SER A 15 -4.98 10.39 12.70
CA SER A 15 -4.80 11.10 11.43
C SER A 15 -4.71 12.61 11.65
N LYS A 16 -4.08 13.31 10.72
CA LYS A 16 -3.99 14.78 10.74
C LYS A 16 -5.35 15.50 10.65
N PHE A 17 -6.43 14.80 10.29
CA PHE A 17 -7.77 15.37 10.10
C PHE A 17 -8.69 15.22 11.31
N SER A 18 -8.30 14.46 12.34
CA SER A 18 -9.15 14.23 13.52
C SER A 18 -9.45 15.49 14.35
N ARG A 19 -8.65 16.55 14.17
CA ARG A 19 -8.77 17.81 14.90
C ARG A 19 -9.68 18.82 14.22
N ASP A 20 -10.10 18.56 12.98
CA ASP A 20 -11.00 19.44 12.25
C ASP A 20 -12.46 19.06 12.53
N GLU A 21 -13.06 19.70 13.52
CA GLU A 21 -14.44 19.46 13.95
C GLU A 21 -15.48 19.83 12.88
N THR A 22 -15.08 20.59 11.85
CA THR A 22 -15.97 20.96 10.74
C THR A 22 -16.13 19.83 9.72
N LYS A 23 -15.26 18.83 9.77
CA LYS A 23 -15.27 17.68 8.86
C LYS A 23 -15.98 16.51 9.49
N HIS A 24 -16.91 15.96 8.73
CA HIS A 24 -17.59 14.73 9.08
C HIS A 24 -17.21 13.65 8.09
N TYR A 25 -17.21 12.41 8.54
CA TYR A 25 -16.73 11.29 7.76
C TYR A 25 -17.72 10.14 7.81
N GLU A 26 -17.82 9.44 6.69
CA GLU A 26 -18.57 8.20 6.54
C GLU A 26 -17.58 7.05 6.30
N LEU A 27 -17.77 5.93 6.99
CA LEU A 27 -17.05 4.70 6.70
C LEU A 27 -17.72 3.98 5.54
N VAL A 28 -17.12 4.05 4.36
CA VAL A 28 -17.72 3.52 3.13
C VAL A 28 -17.40 2.05 2.92
N VAL A 29 -16.16 1.65 3.17
CA VAL A 29 -15.73 0.24 3.11
C VAL A 29 -14.59 0.02 4.07
N TYR A 30 -14.58 -1.15 4.71
CA TYR A 30 -13.45 -1.62 5.50
C TYR A 30 -13.45 -3.14 5.58
N LYS A 31 -12.31 -3.73 5.25
CA LYS A 31 -12.04 -5.16 5.39
C LYS A 31 -11.02 -5.33 6.51
N PRO A 32 -11.38 -5.90 7.68
CA PRO A 32 -10.42 -6.15 8.75
C PRO A 32 -9.35 -7.15 8.31
N ILE A 33 -8.07 -6.81 8.51
CA ILE A 33 -6.94 -7.67 8.15
C ILE A 33 -5.99 -7.78 9.34
N PRO A 34 -5.58 -9.00 9.74
CA PRO A 34 -4.55 -9.19 10.75
C PRO A 34 -3.22 -8.55 10.32
N SER A 35 -2.65 -7.71 11.18
CA SER A 35 -1.36 -7.08 10.93
C SER A 35 -0.21 -8.07 11.11
N ILE A 36 0.77 -8.02 10.21
CA ILE A 36 2.03 -8.75 10.28
C ILE A 36 3.16 -7.73 10.37
N LEU A 37 4.07 -7.86 11.35
CA LEU A 37 5.26 -7.02 11.41
C LEU A 37 6.35 -7.57 10.50
N GLN A 38 7.05 -6.69 9.81
CA GLN A 38 8.16 -7.06 8.94
C GLN A 38 9.45 -7.27 9.73
N GLU A 39 10.29 -8.17 9.21
CA GLU A 39 11.69 -8.30 9.56
C GLU A 39 12.53 -7.96 8.32
N GLY A 40 13.56 -7.13 8.49
CA GLY A 40 14.36 -6.66 7.35
C GLY A 40 13.56 -5.84 6.32
N PRO A 41 14.03 -5.75 5.05
CA PRO A 41 13.44 -4.90 4.02
C PRO A 41 12.19 -5.49 3.31
N GLN A 42 11.40 -6.32 3.99
CA GLN A 42 10.30 -7.12 3.41
C GLN A 42 8.93 -6.43 3.31
N CYS A 43 8.88 -5.10 3.16
CA CYS A 43 7.62 -4.36 3.27
C CYS A 43 6.53 -4.78 2.28
N GLY A 44 6.89 -4.96 1.00
CA GLY A 44 5.95 -5.41 -0.03
C GLY A 44 5.52 -6.86 0.18
N ILE A 45 6.44 -7.74 0.55
CA ILE A 45 6.16 -9.15 0.86
C ILE A 45 5.19 -9.29 2.02
N VAL A 46 5.40 -8.50 3.08
CA VAL A 46 4.53 -8.52 4.27
C VAL A 46 3.13 -8.00 3.94
N ALA A 47 3.03 -6.91 3.18
CA ALA A 47 1.74 -6.40 2.73
C ALA A 47 1.03 -7.39 1.77
N LEU A 48 1.78 -8.11 0.93
CA LEU A 48 1.24 -9.20 0.12
C LEU A 48 0.74 -10.37 0.97
N ALA A 49 1.49 -10.80 1.97
CA ALA A 49 1.06 -11.87 2.88
C ALA A 49 -0.25 -11.49 3.59
N MET A 50 -0.37 -10.24 4.06
CA MET A 50 -1.62 -9.73 4.65
C MET A 50 -2.80 -9.83 3.67
N ALA A 51 -2.60 -9.48 2.39
CA ALA A 51 -3.63 -9.54 1.36
C ALA A 51 -3.98 -11.00 0.98
N MET A 52 -2.97 -11.83 0.69
CA MET A 52 -3.16 -13.20 0.24
C MET A 52 -3.79 -14.09 1.31
N ASN A 53 -3.50 -13.86 2.58
CA ASN A 53 -4.10 -14.63 3.68
C ASN A 53 -5.62 -14.42 3.83
N LEU A 54 -6.22 -13.50 3.07
CA LEU A 54 -7.67 -13.39 2.93
C LEU A 54 -8.27 -14.54 2.10
N HIS A 55 -7.44 -15.28 1.37
CA HIS A 55 -7.83 -16.46 0.60
C HIS A 55 -7.47 -17.73 1.38
N PRO A 56 -8.45 -18.51 1.87
CA PRO A 56 -8.22 -19.59 2.84
C PRO A 56 -7.49 -20.82 2.27
N CYS A 57 -7.24 -20.88 0.96
CA CYS A 57 -6.71 -22.06 0.27
C CYS A 57 -5.30 -21.86 -0.31
N ASN A 58 -4.50 -20.95 0.26
CA ASN A 58 -3.09 -20.79 -0.11
C ASN A 58 -2.15 -21.02 1.08
N ASN A 59 -0.86 -21.09 0.79
CA ASN A 59 0.22 -21.21 1.77
C ASN A 59 1.09 -19.93 1.81
N ALA A 60 0.49 -18.76 1.57
CA ALA A 60 1.18 -17.49 1.37
C ALA A 60 1.70 -16.87 2.69
N THR A 61 2.68 -17.52 3.32
CA THR A 61 3.42 -16.95 4.43
C THR A 61 4.47 -15.95 3.92
N VAL A 62 4.91 -15.02 4.79
CA VAL A 62 6.01 -14.09 4.47
C VAL A 62 7.23 -14.83 3.94
N GLN A 63 7.59 -15.95 4.59
CA GLN A 63 8.73 -16.78 4.20
C GLN A 63 8.53 -17.41 2.81
N ASN A 64 7.38 -18.03 2.55
CA ASN A 64 7.14 -18.69 1.27
C ASN A 64 7.10 -17.68 0.11
N ILE A 65 6.49 -16.51 0.32
CA ILE A 65 6.47 -15.44 -0.68
C ILE A 65 7.89 -14.93 -0.93
N PHE A 66 8.70 -14.74 0.12
CA PHE A 66 10.09 -14.31 -0.02
C PHE A 66 10.94 -15.32 -0.80
N GLU A 67 10.86 -16.60 -0.46
CA GLU A 67 11.57 -17.68 -1.16
C GLU A 67 11.18 -17.73 -2.64
N LYS A 68 9.88 -17.65 -2.93
CA LYS A 68 9.39 -17.63 -4.31
C LYS A 68 9.83 -16.38 -5.07
N ALA A 69 9.80 -15.21 -4.43
CA ALA A 69 10.27 -13.97 -5.04
C ALA A 69 11.78 -14.02 -5.35
N LYS A 70 12.59 -14.68 -4.50
CA LYS A 70 14.02 -14.93 -4.78
C LYS A 70 14.23 -15.89 -5.94
N GLU A 71 13.48 -16.98 -6.01
CA GLU A 71 13.52 -17.95 -7.12
C GLU A 71 13.22 -17.27 -8.47
N LEU A 72 12.26 -16.33 -8.47
CA LEU A 72 11.88 -15.54 -9.65
C LEU A 72 12.80 -14.32 -9.90
N LEU A 73 13.84 -14.14 -9.08
CA LEU A 73 14.79 -13.02 -9.17
C LEU A 73 14.16 -11.63 -9.01
N TYR A 74 13.04 -11.53 -8.29
CA TYR A 74 12.37 -10.25 -8.01
C TYR A 74 12.96 -9.53 -6.80
N THR A 75 13.73 -10.23 -5.97
CA THR A 75 14.29 -9.70 -4.73
C THR A 75 15.57 -10.44 -4.33
N ILE A 76 16.46 -9.76 -3.60
CA ILE A 76 17.61 -10.37 -2.92
C ILE A 76 17.35 -10.48 -1.42
N GLN A 77 16.89 -9.39 -0.78
CA GLN A 77 16.71 -9.30 0.68
C GLN A 77 15.25 -9.13 1.13
N GLY A 78 14.32 -8.93 0.21
CA GLY A 78 12.88 -8.80 0.47
C GLY A 78 12.24 -7.55 -0.12
N GLU A 79 13.05 -6.65 -0.66
CA GLU A 79 12.61 -5.49 -1.42
C GLU A 79 11.82 -5.89 -2.67
N LEU A 80 10.85 -5.07 -3.08
CA LEU A 80 10.15 -5.21 -4.35
C LEU A 80 10.10 -3.83 -5.01
N PHE A 81 10.84 -3.66 -6.11
CA PHE A 81 10.94 -2.39 -6.84
C PHE A 81 10.19 -2.39 -8.18
N ASP A 82 9.40 -3.44 -8.45
CA ASP A 82 8.60 -3.55 -9.66
C ASP A 82 7.21 -4.11 -9.34
N ALA A 83 6.18 -3.29 -9.50
CA ALA A 83 4.78 -3.64 -9.33
C ALA A 83 4.30 -4.63 -10.40
N ARG A 84 4.93 -4.65 -11.58
CA ARG A 84 4.49 -5.46 -12.73
C ARG A 84 4.73 -6.96 -12.50
N VAL A 85 5.64 -7.31 -11.60
CA VAL A 85 5.93 -8.70 -11.23
C VAL A 85 4.95 -9.26 -10.20
N ILE A 86 4.21 -8.39 -9.51
CA ILE A 86 3.34 -8.76 -8.40
C ILE A 86 2.21 -9.70 -8.85
N PRO A 87 1.50 -9.48 -9.98
CA PRO A 87 0.49 -10.44 -10.45
C PRO A 87 1.04 -11.84 -10.69
N ASN A 88 2.25 -11.95 -11.24
CA ASN A 88 2.90 -13.25 -11.46
C ASN A 88 3.24 -13.93 -10.12
N LEU A 89 3.75 -13.16 -9.15
CA LEU A 89 4.05 -13.66 -7.81
C LEU A 89 2.78 -14.14 -7.10
N CYS A 90 1.69 -13.37 -7.14
CA CYS A 90 0.39 -13.78 -6.58
C CYS A 90 -0.15 -15.07 -7.21
N GLN A 91 0.03 -15.23 -8.52
CA GLN A 91 -0.40 -16.43 -9.24
C GLN A 91 0.31 -17.71 -8.75
N GLN A 92 1.55 -17.61 -8.25
CA GLN A 92 2.27 -18.75 -7.65
C GLN A 92 1.57 -19.30 -6.39
N PHE A 93 0.71 -18.49 -5.77
CA PHE A 93 -0.06 -18.82 -4.58
C PHE A 93 -1.56 -18.99 -4.87
N ASN A 94 -1.94 -19.13 -6.15
CA ASN A 94 -3.34 -19.20 -6.60
C ASN A 94 -4.19 -17.98 -6.17
N VAL A 95 -3.55 -16.82 -6.02
CA VAL A 95 -4.22 -15.55 -5.73
C VAL A 95 -4.24 -14.71 -7.00
N LYS A 96 -5.44 -14.27 -7.40
CA LYS A 96 -5.59 -13.35 -8.53
C LYS A 96 -5.18 -11.95 -8.08
N ALA A 97 -4.41 -11.27 -8.90
CA ALA A 97 -4.07 -9.88 -8.70
C ALA A 97 -4.05 -9.15 -10.04
N ILE A 98 -4.49 -7.89 -10.04
CA ILE A 98 -4.61 -7.07 -11.25
C ILE A 98 -3.76 -5.82 -11.05
N LEU A 99 -2.84 -5.55 -11.97
CA LEU A 99 -2.08 -4.31 -12.00
C LEU A 99 -2.96 -3.20 -12.61
N HIS A 100 -3.07 -2.09 -11.90
CA HIS A 100 -3.78 -0.91 -12.36
C HIS A 100 -2.81 0.27 -12.54
N ARG A 101 -3.07 1.07 -13.58
CA ARG A 101 -2.53 2.43 -13.65
C ARG A 101 -3.40 3.35 -12.81
N TRP A 102 -2.79 4.07 -11.88
CA TRP A 102 -3.46 5.04 -11.02
C TRP A 102 -3.45 6.42 -11.70
N ALA A 103 -4.30 6.59 -12.69
CA ALA A 103 -4.37 7.85 -13.45
C ALA A 103 -5.29 8.87 -12.76
N ASN A 104 -6.35 8.38 -12.10
CA ASN A 104 -7.31 9.21 -11.38
C ASN A 104 -7.37 8.79 -9.92
N ILE A 105 -7.52 9.77 -9.03
CA ILE A 105 -7.61 9.52 -7.59
C ILE A 105 -8.73 8.52 -7.23
N THR A 106 -9.80 8.48 -8.03
CA THR A 106 -10.96 7.59 -7.83
C THR A 106 -10.69 6.13 -8.18
N ASP A 107 -9.67 5.80 -8.97
CA ASP A 107 -9.41 4.42 -9.43
C ASP A 107 -9.20 3.46 -8.24
N LEU A 108 -8.45 3.91 -7.22
CA LEU A 108 -8.24 3.15 -5.98
C LEU A 108 -9.54 2.99 -5.19
N ILE A 109 -10.37 4.04 -5.12
CA ILE A 109 -11.65 4.02 -4.40
C ILE A 109 -12.59 2.99 -5.04
N GLU A 110 -12.66 2.95 -6.36
CA GLU A 110 -13.51 2.01 -7.11
C GLU A 110 -13.09 0.55 -6.86
N CYS A 111 -11.78 0.28 -6.80
CA CYS A 111 -11.26 -1.03 -6.46
C CYS A 111 -11.63 -1.45 -5.02
N LEU A 112 -11.44 -0.54 -4.05
CA LEU A 112 -11.79 -0.78 -2.64
C LEU A 112 -13.29 -1.02 -2.46
N LYS A 113 -14.15 -0.22 -3.10
CA LYS A 113 -15.62 -0.41 -3.08
C LYS A 113 -16.05 -1.73 -3.71
N SER A 114 -15.29 -2.23 -4.68
CA SER A 114 -15.49 -3.54 -5.29
C SER A 114 -14.97 -4.70 -4.43
N SER A 115 -14.74 -4.47 -3.13
CA SER A 115 -14.27 -5.45 -2.12
C SER A 115 -12.86 -6.01 -2.33
N HIS A 116 -12.05 -5.36 -3.18
CA HIS A 116 -10.62 -5.67 -3.30
C HIS A 116 -9.84 -5.01 -2.18
N VAL A 117 -8.66 -5.55 -1.90
CA VAL A 117 -7.62 -4.85 -1.14
C VAL A 117 -6.52 -4.43 -2.12
N CYS A 118 -5.90 -3.30 -1.87
CA CYS A 118 -5.00 -2.69 -2.85
C CYS A 118 -3.58 -2.56 -2.28
N LEU A 119 -2.61 -3.20 -2.91
CA LEU A 119 -1.21 -3.01 -2.62
C LEU A 119 -0.72 -1.74 -3.33
N VAL A 120 -0.19 -0.77 -2.57
CA VAL A 120 0.17 0.56 -3.09
C VAL A 120 1.64 0.86 -2.77
N PRO A 121 2.49 1.12 -3.77
CA PRO A 121 3.82 1.65 -3.54
C PRO A 121 3.75 3.16 -3.29
N TYR A 122 4.56 3.67 -2.37
CA TYR A 122 4.59 5.08 -2.01
C TYR A 122 5.91 5.43 -1.29
N ASP A 123 6.21 6.71 -1.12
CA ASP A 123 7.33 7.14 -0.28
C ASP A 123 6.88 7.28 1.18
N SER A 124 7.49 6.51 2.07
CA SER A 124 7.17 6.52 3.51
C SER A 124 8.01 7.51 4.29
N ASP A 125 7.37 8.37 5.09
CA ASP A 125 8.10 9.24 6.01
C ASP A 125 8.42 8.55 7.36
N ALA A 126 9.06 9.27 8.28
CA ALA A 126 9.45 8.75 9.60
C ALA A 126 8.25 8.30 10.44
N ASN A 127 7.08 8.92 10.26
CA ASN A 127 5.81 8.51 10.87
C ASN A 127 5.04 7.48 10.04
N HIS A 128 5.62 7.00 8.93
CA HIS A 128 5.02 6.09 7.94
C HIS A 128 3.97 6.69 7.02
N GLU A 129 3.57 7.94 7.20
CA GLU A 129 2.66 8.63 6.29
C GLU A 129 3.31 8.88 4.92
N PRO A 130 2.50 9.13 3.88
CA PRO A 130 3.02 9.46 2.56
C PRO A 130 3.85 10.75 2.57
N CYS A 131 4.95 10.75 1.81
CA CYS A 131 5.77 11.94 1.58
C CYS A 131 6.27 12.01 0.13
N LEU A 132 6.99 13.08 -0.22
CA LEU A 132 7.45 13.34 -1.59
C LEU A 132 8.99 13.35 -1.62
N LYS A 133 9.62 12.17 -1.67
CA LYS A 133 11.08 11.99 -1.61
C LYS A 133 11.65 11.29 -2.85
N LYS A 134 10.97 11.45 -3.98
CA LYS A 134 11.31 10.97 -5.34
C LYS A 134 11.46 9.46 -5.49
N GLY A 135 11.00 8.66 -4.53
CA GLY A 135 11.18 7.22 -4.47
C GLY A 135 12.34 6.77 -3.57
N HIS A 136 13.10 7.70 -2.98
CA HIS A 136 14.23 7.36 -2.11
C HIS A 136 13.79 6.65 -0.82
N ARG A 137 12.51 6.80 -0.45
CA ARG A 137 11.90 6.06 0.66
C ARG A 137 10.76 5.16 0.19
N ALA A 138 10.87 4.66 -1.05
CA ALA A 138 9.88 3.75 -1.62
C ALA A 138 9.61 2.58 -0.66
N HIS A 139 8.33 2.39 -0.41
CA HIS A 139 7.75 1.48 0.55
C HIS A 139 6.41 0.97 0.00
N TRP A 140 5.86 -0.03 0.66
CA TRP A 140 4.58 -0.62 0.30
C TRP A 140 3.62 -0.57 1.48
N LEU A 141 2.37 -0.29 1.19
CA LEU A 141 1.25 -0.46 2.12
C LEU A 141 0.15 -1.28 1.47
N LEU A 142 -0.74 -1.81 2.30
CA LEU A 142 -1.99 -2.42 1.89
C LEU A 142 -3.13 -1.48 2.27
N ALA A 143 -3.85 -0.95 1.29
CA ALA A 143 -5.10 -0.22 1.48
C ALA A 143 -6.27 -1.20 1.49
N HIS A 144 -7.12 -1.12 2.50
CA HIS A 144 -8.23 -2.06 2.70
C HIS A 144 -9.45 -1.43 3.39
N GLY A 145 -9.56 -0.10 3.29
CA GLY A 145 -10.76 0.63 3.65
C GLY A 145 -10.70 2.08 3.20
N TYR A 146 -11.83 2.76 3.27
CA TYR A 146 -12.02 4.12 2.75
C TYR A 146 -13.02 4.87 3.62
N LEU A 147 -12.58 6.04 4.11
CA LEU A 147 -13.40 7.01 4.81
C LEU A 147 -13.63 8.18 3.87
N LYS A 148 -14.90 8.45 3.56
CA LYS A 148 -15.29 9.57 2.72
C LYS A 148 -15.61 10.77 3.60
N GLU A 149 -15.06 11.92 3.25
CA GLU A 149 -15.46 13.17 3.89
C GLU A 149 -16.83 13.62 3.37
N ILE A 150 -17.72 14.02 4.29
CA ILE A 150 -19.09 14.44 4.02
C ILE A 150 -19.09 15.97 3.87
N ALA A 151 -18.55 16.48 2.77
CA ALA A 151 -18.67 17.89 2.39
C ALA A 151 -19.89 18.15 1.50
N SER A 152 -20.28 19.42 1.45
CA SER A 152 -21.21 19.97 0.45
C SER A 152 -20.61 20.02 -0.96
N SER A 153 -19.27 19.99 -1.07
CA SER A 153 -18.53 19.90 -2.34
C SER A 153 -18.05 18.47 -2.61
N SER A 154 -18.18 18.03 -3.85
CA SER A 154 -17.84 16.67 -4.30
C SER A 154 -16.34 16.41 -4.54
N SER A 155 -15.43 17.02 -3.77
CA SER A 155 -13.97 16.75 -3.91
C SER A 155 -13.50 15.59 -3.04
N ASN A 156 -12.39 14.96 -3.41
CA ASN A 156 -11.77 13.85 -2.66
C ASN A 156 -10.55 14.30 -1.83
N ASP A 157 -10.36 15.61 -1.65
CA ASP A 157 -9.12 16.18 -1.07
C ASP A 157 -8.90 15.77 0.39
N TYR A 158 -10.00 15.49 1.09
CA TYR A 158 -10.02 15.17 2.52
C TYR A 158 -10.35 13.73 2.82
N ASP A 159 -10.56 12.93 1.79
CA ASP A 159 -10.83 11.51 1.93
C ASP A 159 -9.62 10.78 2.50
N LEU A 160 -9.90 9.71 3.25
CA LEU A 160 -8.88 8.88 3.88
C LEU A 160 -8.96 7.45 3.39
N VAL A 161 -7.81 6.82 3.30
CA VAL A 161 -7.68 5.38 3.11
C VAL A 161 -7.20 4.73 4.40
N LEU A 162 -7.83 3.60 4.74
CA LEU A 162 -7.43 2.77 5.87
C LEU A 162 -6.38 1.79 5.39
N VAL A 163 -5.22 1.77 6.06
CA VAL A 163 -4.03 1.08 5.57
C VAL A 163 -3.33 0.28 6.64
N GLN A 164 -2.66 -0.79 6.22
CA GLN A 164 -1.69 -1.53 7.00
C GLN A 164 -0.34 -1.57 6.27
N HIS A 165 0.75 -1.66 7.04
CA HIS A 165 2.11 -1.77 6.52
C HIS A 165 2.99 -2.52 7.52
N GLY A 166 4.12 -3.06 7.08
CA GLY A 166 4.95 -3.94 7.89
C GLY A 166 5.63 -3.30 9.12
N LYS A 167 5.59 -1.98 9.29
CA LYS A 167 6.30 -1.26 10.37
C LYS A 167 5.43 -0.92 11.58
N SER A 168 4.13 -1.22 11.54
CA SER A 168 3.18 -0.93 12.61
C SER A 168 2.23 -2.11 12.78
N LYS A 169 1.74 -2.32 14.01
CA LYS A 169 0.61 -3.23 14.27
C LYS A 169 -0.74 -2.53 14.16
N PHE A 170 -0.73 -1.20 14.13
CA PHE A 170 -1.92 -0.38 14.19
C PHE A 170 -2.34 0.07 12.80
N LEU A 171 -3.65 0.00 12.55
CA LEU A 171 -4.30 0.58 11.40
C LEU A 171 -3.95 2.07 11.27
N GLY A 172 -3.55 2.47 10.06
CA GLY A 172 -3.36 3.86 9.66
C GLY A 172 -4.60 4.40 8.93
N ALA A 173 -4.80 5.71 9.02
CA ALA A 173 -5.77 6.44 8.21
C ALA A 173 -5.01 7.58 7.50
N PHE A 174 -4.67 7.37 6.24
CA PHE A 174 -3.83 8.29 5.45
C PHE A 174 -4.68 9.12 4.51
N SER A 175 -4.26 10.37 4.22
CA SER A 175 -4.88 11.17 3.16
C SER A 175 -4.78 10.42 1.83
N LEU A 176 -5.92 10.25 1.16
CA LEU A 176 -5.95 9.68 -0.18
C LEU A 176 -5.17 10.55 -1.18
N MET A 177 -5.30 11.88 -1.07
CA MET A 177 -4.58 12.82 -1.92
C MET A 177 -3.06 12.75 -1.71
N ASP A 178 -2.58 12.75 -0.46
CA ASP A 178 -1.14 12.62 -0.20
C ASP A 178 -0.58 11.29 -0.70
N LEU A 179 -1.33 10.20 -0.54
CA LEU A 179 -0.93 8.88 -1.03
C LEU A 179 -0.85 8.84 -2.55
N PHE A 180 -1.84 9.40 -3.23
CA PHE A 180 -1.87 9.53 -4.69
C PHE A 180 -0.66 10.32 -5.20
N GLN A 181 -0.37 11.48 -4.60
CA GLN A 181 0.79 12.30 -4.95
C GLN A 181 2.11 11.60 -4.65
N SER A 182 2.20 10.88 -3.52
CA SER A 182 3.40 10.13 -3.14
C SER A 182 3.70 8.97 -4.09
N ASN A 183 2.68 8.30 -4.62
CA ASN A 183 2.80 7.28 -5.65
C ASN A 183 3.21 7.88 -7.01
N ALA A 184 2.58 9.00 -7.41
CA ALA A 184 2.81 9.67 -8.69
C ALA A 184 4.22 10.28 -8.87
N GLN A 185 4.99 10.38 -7.78
CA GLN A 185 6.34 10.96 -7.78
C GLN A 185 7.45 9.92 -7.56
N LEU A 186 7.14 8.61 -7.60
CA LEU A 186 8.16 7.56 -7.51
C LEU A 186 9.01 7.57 -8.78
N ILE A 187 10.14 8.28 -8.75
CA ILE A 187 10.96 8.55 -9.94
C ILE A 187 12.17 7.62 -9.98
N GLU A 188 12.90 7.49 -8.87
CA GLU A 188 14.15 6.73 -8.82
C GLU A 188 14.34 6.04 -7.46
N ALA A 189 15.06 4.92 -7.47
CA ALA A 189 15.50 4.27 -6.25
C ALA A 189 16.58 5.10 -5.56
N ASP A 190 16.63 5.03 -4.23
CA ASP A 190 17.69 5.66 -3.44
C ASP A 190 19.09 5.30 -4.00
N PRO A 191 19.99 6.27 -4.24
CA PRO A 191 21.31 6.01 -4.80
C PRO A 191 22.13 4.95 -4.06
N LYS A 192 21.94 4.81 -2.74
CA LYS A 192 22.60 3.77 -1.93
C LYS A 192 22.10 2.37 -2.27
N ARG A 193 20.83 2.23 -2.67
CA ARG A 193 20.26 0.95 -3.12
C ARG A 193 20.67 0.64 -4.56
N ARG A 194 20.69 1.66 -5.42
CA ARG A 194 21.11 1.55 -6.82
C ARG A 194 22.56 1.07 -6.99
N ASN A 195 23.46 1.59 -6.15
CA ASN A 195 24.89 1.27 -6.25
C ASN A 195 25.30 0.00 -5.47
N GLY A 196 24.37 -0.61 -4.73
CA GLY A 196 24.62 -1.83 -3.98
C GLY A 196 24.32 -3.08 -4.80
N SER A 197 25.08 -4.16 -4.58
CA SER A 197 24.80 -5.50 -5.14
C SER A 197 23.63 -6.20 -4.47
N ASP A 198 23.08 -5.61 -3.41
CA ASP A 198 22.22 -6.31 -2.46
C ASP A 198 20.73 -6.06 -2.70
N TYR A 199 20.36 -5.37 -3.80
CA TYR A 199 18.98 -5.04 -4.14
C TYR A 199 18.64 -5.33 -5.61
N CYS A 200 17.46 -5.92 -5.85
CA CYS A 200 16.88 -6.03 -7.19
C CYS A 200 16.21 -4.70 -7.62
N VAL A 201 17.01 -3.72 -8.03
CA VAL A 201 16.54 -2.43 -8.57
C VAL A 201 16.57 -2.47 -10.11
N PRO A 202 15.67 -1.75 -10.82
CA PRO A 202 15.78 -1.57 -12.26
C PRO A 202 17.20 -1.09 -12.68
N PRO A 203 17.76 -1.57 -13.82
CA PRO A 203 19.16 -1.28 -14.19
C PRO A 203 19.49 0.20 -14.32
N ASP A 204 18.53 1.03 -14.73
CA ASP A 204 18.67 2.49 -14.84
C ASP A 204 18.39 3.21 -13.50
N GLY A 205 17.93 2.48 -12.48
CA GLY A 205 17.49 3.00 -11.19
C GLY A 205 16.10 3.64 -11.21
N SER A 206 15.43 3.67 -12.36
CA SER A 206 14.14 4.34 -12.54
C SER A 206 13.01 3.53 -11.91
N LEU A 207 12.12 4.23 -11.21
CA LEU A 207 10.88 3.67 -10.67
C LEU A 207 9.65 4.08 -11.50
N HIS A 208 9.85 4.88 -12.55
CA HIS A 208 8.76 5.49 -13.32
C HIS A 208 7.86 4.43 -13.98
N ASP A 209 8.44 3.42 -14.60
CA ASP A 209 7.67 2.36 -15.27
C ASP A 209 7.39 1.15 -14.38
N THR A 210 7.92 1.15 -13.17
CA THR A 210 7.90 -0.02 -12.28
C THR A 210 7.03 0.20 -11.04
N LEU A 211 6.92 1.41 -10.51
CA LEU A 211 6.08 1.72 -9.33
C LEU A 211 5.20 2.97 -9.50
N CYS A 212 5.63 3.96 -10.28
CA CYS A 212 4.93 5.24 -10.41
C CYS A 212 3.57 5.10 -11.08
N ASN A 213 2.54 5.72 -10.51
CA ASN A 213 1.16 5.64 -10.98
C ASN A 213 0.68 4.19 -11.12
N LEU A 214 1.11 3.30 -10.23
CA LEU A 214 0.71 1.89 -10.21
C LEU A 214 0.21 1.49 -8.83
N PHE A 215 -0.82 0.66 -8.81
CA PHE A 215 -1.22 -0.13 -7.64
C PHE A 215 -1.71 -1.50 -8.10
N ILE A 216 -1.86 -2.42 -7.16
CA ILE A 216 -2.33 -3.78 -7.45
C ILE A 216 -3.60 -4.05 -6.66
N ALA A 217 -4.68 -4.41 -7.34
CA ALA A 217 -5.89 -4.92 -6.70
C ALA A 217 -5.76 -6.44 -6.50
N ILE A 218 -6.08 -6.91 -5.29
CA ILE A 218 -6.03 -8.32 -4.86
C ILE A 218 -7.40 -8.70 -4.30
#